data_AF-A0A0B1TP71-F1
#
_entry.id   AF-A0A0B1TP71-F1
#
_cell.length_a   1.000
_cell.length_b   1.000
_cell.length_c   1.000
_cell.angle_alpha   90.00
_cell.angle_beta   90.00
_cell.angle_gamma   90.00
#
_symmetry.space_group_name_H-M   'P 1'
#
loop_
_entity.id
_entity.type
_entity.pdbx_description
1 polymer ?
#
loop_
_entity_poly.entity_id
_entity_poly.type
_entity_poly.pdbx_seq_one_letter_code
_entity_poly.pdbx_strand_id
1 'polypeptide(L)'
;MERCCCFHLLCLPFKKFRKNKEKKSKEAVMASSIVFKHRSMSVPAKNGAFIPRLTEDAVEDEIEDNLRQVDETLNSIKHLAVDINVQLSIQEPKLDRIQELIENSDLAMGGAKERVKKLLAD
;
A
#
# COMPACT_ATOMS: atom_id res chain seq x y z
N MET A 1 -58.09 21.04 12.66
CA MET A 1 -58.47 20.36 11.41
C MET A 1 -57.96 21.21 10.25
N GLU A 2 -56.68 21.09 9.96
CA GLU A 2 -56.19 20.35 8.79
C GLU A 2 -56.48 21.05 7.46
N ARG A 3 -55.44 21.63 6.85
CA ARG A 3 -54.84 21.19 5.56
C ARG A 3 -54.01 22.33 4.96
N CYS A 4 -52.75 22.32 5.38
CA CYS A 4 -51.56 22.37 4.54
C CYS A 4 -51.74 22.64 3.02
N CYS A 5 -50.84 23.51 2.57
CA CYS A 5 -50.00 23.40 1.38
C CYS A 5 -50.31 24.28 0.16
N CYS A 6 -49.36 25.19 -0.05
CA CYS A 6 -48.58 25.31 -1.28
C CYS A 6 -49.29 25.87 -2.52
N PHE A 7 -48.92 27.09 -2.90
CA PHE A 7 -48.40 27.47 -4.23
C PHE A 7 -48.53 28.99 -4.35
N HIS A 8 -47.45 29.77 -4.14
CA HIS A 8 -47.20 30.92 -5.04
C HIS A 8 -45.93 31.75 -4.85
N LEU A 9 -45.08 31.54 -3.83
CA LEU A 9 -43.82 32.29 -3.77
C LEU A 9 -42.61 31.40 -4.06
N LEU A 10 -42.59 30.94 -5.30
CA LEU A 10 -41.35 30.63 -6.00
C LEU A 10 -40.66 31.94 -6.39
N CYS A 11 -39.32 31.93 -6.34
CA CYS A 11 -38.36 32.77 -7.10
C CYS A 11 -37.38 33.57 -6.26
N LEU A 12 -36.50 32.88 -5.55
CA LEU A 12 -35.10 33.31 -5.37
C LEU A 12 -34.17 32.14 -5.72
N PRO A 13 -33.31 32.25 -6.75
CA PRO A 13 -32.40 31.18 -7.13
C PRO A 13 -31.16 31.23 -6.24
N PHE A 14 -31.16 30.51 -5.11
CA PHE A 14 -29.92 30.17 -4.43
C PHE A 14 -29.14 29.19 -5.30
N LYS A 15 -28.13 29.72 -6.00
CA LYS A 15 -27.08 28.94 -6.66
C LYS A 15 -26.48 27.96 -5.64
N LYS A 16 -26.84 26.68 -5.75
CA LYS A 16 -26.07 25.61 -5.15
C LYS A 16 -24.72 25.58 -5.85
N PHE A 17 -23.69 26.11 -5.19
CA PHE A 17 -22.30 25.86 -5.57
C PHE A 17 -21.55 25.33 -4.35
N ARG A 18 -21.67 24.02 -4.13
CA ARG A 18 -20.64 23.26 -3.40
C ARG A 18 -20.34 22.04 -4.25
N LYS A 19 -19.29 22.14 -5.06
CA LYS A 19 -18.66 20.99 -5.69
C LYS A 19 -18.12 20.11 -4.55
N ASN A 20 -18.79 19.01 -4.25
CA ASN A 20 -18.11 17.88 -3.64
C ASN A 20 -17.15 17.35 -4.71
N LYS A 21 -15.84 17.53 -4.52
CA LYS A 21 -14.86 16.69 -5.19
C LYS A 21 -15.08 15.29 -4.66
N GLU A 22 -15.84 14.48 -5.39
CA GLU A 22 -15.71 13.03 -5.30
C GLU A 22 -14.25 12.73 -5.64
N LYS A 23 -13.44 12.41 -4.62
CA LYS A 23 -12.22 11.65 -4.85
C LYS A 23 -12.71 10.31 -5.37
N LYS A 24 -12.75 10.20 -6.70
CA LYS A 24 -12.93 8.96 -7.43
C LYS A 24 -11.79 8.05 -6.99
N SER A 25 -12.02 7.25 -5.95
CA SER A 25 -11.20 6.07 -5.68
C SER A 25 -11.36 5.20 -6.91
N LYS A 26 -10.43 5.34 -7.85
CA LYS A 26 -10.24 4.36 -8.89
C LYS A 26 -9.84 3.08 -8.17
N GLU A 27 -10.82 2.26 -7.85
CA GLU A 27 -10.60 0.82 -7.86
C GLU A 27 -10.01 0.45 -9.22
N ALA A 28 -9.10 -0.53 -9.19
CA ALA A 28 -8.28 -1.03 -10.28
C ALA A 28 -6.93 -0.32 -10.50
N VAL A 29 -5.99 -0.64 -9.61
CA VAL A 29 -4.76 -1.31 -10.08
C VAL A 29 -4.84 -2.73 -9.52
N MET A 30 -5.64 -3.58 -10.15
CA MET A 30 -5.12 -4.64 -11.02
C MET A 30 -3.84 -5.27 -10.50
N ALA A 31 -4.04 -6.43 -9.88
CA ALA A 31 -3.12 -7.54 -9.79
C ALA A 31 -1.73 -7.20 -9.22
N SER A 32 -1.50 -7.63 -7.98
CA SER A 32 -0.17 -8.04 -7.51
C SER A 32 0.30 -9.30 -8.27
N SER A 33 0.12 -9.32 -9.59
CA SER A 33 1.07 -9.93 -10.47
C SER A 33 2.35 -9.12 -10.32
N ILE A 34 3.22 -9.58 -9.42
CA ILE A 34 4.62 -9.71 -9.82
C ILE A 34 4.60 -10.70 -11.01
N VAL A 35 4.13 -10.24 -12.17
CA VAL A 35 4.48 -10.84 -13.46
C VAL A 35 5.88 -10.33 -13.66
N PHE A 36 6.81 -10.96 -12.94
CA PHE A 36 8.14 -11.08 -13.46
C PHE A 36 7.93 -11.84 -14.77
N LYS A 37 7.98 -11.11 -15.90
CA LYS A 37 8.17 -11.76 -17.19
C LYS A 37 9.35 -12.67 -16.96
N HIS A 38 9.08 -13.97 -16.90
CA HIS A 38 10.05 -15.02 -16.76
C HIS A 38 10.95 -14.89 -17.99
N ARG A 39 11.96 -14.01 -17.94
CA ARG A 39 13.14 -14.22 -18.75
C ARG A 39 13.68 -15.47 -18.12
N SER A 40 13.38 -16.60 -18.76
CA SER A 40 13.75 -17.95 -18.37
C SER A 40 15.16 -17.91 -17.80
N MET A 41 15.27 -17.76 -16.48
CA MET A 41 16.50 -17.97 -15.75
C MET A 41 16.51 -19.47 -15.62
N SER A 42 17.23 -20.10 -16.55
CA SER A 42 17.51 -21.52 -16.61
C SER A 42 16.38 -22.38 -16.07
N VAL A 43 15.46 -22.76 -16.96
CA VAL A 43 14.74 -24.03 -16.76
C VAL A 43 15.81 -25.02 -16.34
N PRO A 44 15.72 -25.68 -15.15
CA PRO A 44 16.65 -26.75 -14.83
C PRO A 44 16.71 -27.63 -16.06
N ALA A 45 17.92 -27.99 -16.51
CA ALA A 45 18.08 -28.87 -17.67
C ALA A 45 17.05 -29.98 -17.54
N LYS A 46 16.41 -30.42 -18.65
CA LYS A 46 15.18 -31.27 -18.72
C LYS A 46 15.06 -32.43 -17.70
N ASN A 47 16.13 -32.76 -17.01
CA ASN A 47 16.32 -33.75 -15.97
C ASN A 47 16.20 -33.21 -14.51
N GLY A 48 15.91 -31.92 -14.30
CA GLY A 48 15.79 -31.33 -12.95
C GLY A 48 17.11 -30.85 -12.32
N ALA A 49 18.22 -30.88 -13.05
CA ALA A 49 19.53 -30.38 -12.61
C ALA A 49 19.72 -28.91 -13.00
N PHE A 50 20.37 -28.13 -12.15
CA PHE A 50 20.66 -26.72 -12.39
C PHE A 50 21.82 -26.54 -13.38
N ILE A 51 22.81 -27.42 -13.36
CA ILE A 51 23.92 -27.43 -14.33
C ILE A 51 23.98 -28.73 -15.15
N PRO A 52 24.42 -28.67 -16.41
CA PRO A 52 24.74 -29.88 -17.16
C PRO A 52 26.02 -30.52 -16.58
N ARG A 53 25.98 -31.83 -16.31
CA ARG A 53 27.16 -32.60 -15.89
C ARG A 53 28.07 -32.87 -17.08
N LEU A 54 29.36 -32.60 -16.94
CA LEU A 54 30.36 -32.82 -17.99
C LEU A 54 31.51 -33.71 -17.50
N THR A 55 32.08 -33.42 -16.34
CA THR A 55 33.19 -34.18 -15.75
C THR A 55 32.75 -35.21 -14.73
N GLU A 56 31.51 -35.12 -14.22
CA GLU A 56 30.97 -36.01 -13.17
C GLU A 56 31.85 -36.05 -11.92
N ASP A 57 32.46 -34.92 -11.57
CA ASP A 57 33.33 -34.78 -10.41
C ASP A 57 32.62 -34.17 -9.19
N ALA A 58 33.30 -34.23 -8.04
CA ALA A 58 32.77 -33.73 -6.79
C ALA A 58 32.55 -32.20 -6.78
N VAL A 59 33.18 -31.46 -7.71
CA VAL A 59 32.99 -30.00 -7.81
C VAL A 59 31.66 -29.71 -8.50
N GLU A 60 31.32 -30.44 -9.56
CA GLU A 60 29.99 -30.36 -10.18
C GLU A 60 28.87 -30.71 -9.18
N ASP A 61 29.09 -31.72 -8.33
CA ASP A 61 28.15 -32.06 -7.25
C ASP A 61 27.99 -30.93 -6.22
N GLU A 62 29.09 -30.31 -5.77
CA GLU A 62 29.06 -29.17 -4.85
C GLU A 62 28.33 -27.97 -5.45
N ILE A 63 28.54 -27.70 -6.74
CA ILE A 63 27.84 -26.61 -7.45
C ILE A 63 26.34 -26.88 -7.50
N GLU A 64 25.92 -28.12 -7.78
CA GLU A 64 24.51 -28.49 -7.84
C GLU A 64 23.83 -28.32 -6.46
N ASP A 65 24.48 -28.78 -5.39
CA ASP A 65 23.97 -28.63 -4.01
C ASP A 65 23.87 -27.15 -3.59
N ASN A 66 24.90 -26.35 -3.91
CA ASN A 66 24.89 -24.91 -3.64
C ASN A 66 23.77 -24.20 -4.42
N LEU A 67 23.56 -24.55 -5.69
CA LEU A 67 22.50 -23.95 -6.51
C LEU A 67 21.10 -24.35 -6.02
N ARG A 68 20.94 -25.59 -5.55
CA ARG A 68 19.70 -26.02 -4.90
C ARG A 68 19.41 -25.21 -3.63
N GLN A 69 20.43 -24.97 -2.80
CA GLN A 69 20.26 -24.10 -1.63
C GLN A 69 19.90 -22.68 -2.05
N VAL A 70 20.53 -22.14 -3.10
CA VAL A 70 20.20 -20.81 -3.64
C VAL A 70 18.74 -20.77 -4.10
N ASP A 71 18.23 -21.80 -4.79
CA ASP A 71 16.82 -21.87 -5.21
C ASP A 71 15.84 -21.84 -4.02
N GLU A 72 16.16 -22.59 -2.95
CA GLU A 72 15.38 -22.57 -1.71
C GLU A 72 15.37 -21.18 -1.06
N THR A 73 16.54 -20.53 -0.97
CA THR A 73 16.63 -19.16 -0.43
C THR A 73 15.92 -18.13 -1.32
N LEU A 74 15.98 -18.29 -2.64
CA LEU A 74 15.28 -17.44 -3.59
C LEU A 74 13.76 -17.57 -3.43
N ASN A 75 13.26 -18.78 -3.21
CA ASN A 75 11.84 -18.99 -2.93
C ASN A 75 11.43 -18.35 -1.60
N SER A 76 12.27 -18.41 -0.57
CA SER A 76 12.04 -17.68 0.68
C SER A 76 11.98 -16.16 0.48
N ILE A 77 12.92 -15.58 -0.27
CA ILE A 77 12.94 -14.14 -0.61
C ILE A 77 11.69 -13.76 -1.42
N LYS A 78 11.23 -14.63 -2.33
CA LYS A 78 9.98 -14.43 -3.07
C LYS A 78 8.77 -14.33 -2.14
N HIS A 79 8.67 -15.22 -1.15
CA HIS A 79 7.62 -15.13 -0.14
C HIS A 79 7.72 -13.82 0.66
N LEU A 80 8.93 -13.44 1.12
CA LEU A 80 9.15 -12.16 1.80
C LEU A 80 8.79 -10.96 0.94
N ALA A 81 9.10 -10.96 -0.36
CA ALA A 81 8.77 -9.87 -1.25
C ALA A 81 7.24 -9.71 -1.39
N VAL A 82 6.51 -10.82 -1.44
CA VAL A 82 5.03 -10.80 -1.45
C VAL A 82 4.49 -10.27 -0.13
N ASP A 83 4.99 -10.78 1.00
CA ASP A 83 4.54 -10.36 2.34
C ASP A 83 4.84 -8.88 2.60
N ILE A 84 6.03 -8.40 2.21
CA ILE A 84 6.39 -6.98 2.31
C ILE A 84 5.46 -6.14 1.45
N ASN A 85 5.17 -6.55 0.21
CA ASN A 85 4.26 -5.82 -0.67
C ASN A 85 2.85 -5.70 -0.04
N VAL A 86 2.33 -6.78 0.51
CA VAL A 86 1.04 -6.77 1.23
C VAL A 86 1.13 -5.84 2.45
N GLN A 87 2.19 -5.93 3.26
CA GLN A 87 2.36 -5.08 4.42
C GLN A 87 2.46 -3.59 4.05
N LEU A 88 3.13 -3.23 2.95
CA LEU A 88 3.18 -1.86 2.45
C LEU A 88 1.77 -1.33 2.13
N SER A 89 0.95 -2.10 1.40
CA SER A 89 -0.43 -1.71 1.09
C SER A 89 -1.32 -1.53 2.32
N ILE A 90 -1.05 -2.27 3.40
CA ILE A 90 -1.78 -2.14 4.67
C ILE A 90 -1.29 -0.94 5.48
N GLN A 91 0.01 -0.64 5.42
CA GLN A 91 0.63 0.42 6.21
C GLN A 91 0.46 1.81 5.59
N GLU A 92 0.39 1.93 4.26
CA GLU A 92 0.18 3.21 3.58
C GLU A 92 -0.99 4.03 4.15
N PRO A 93 -2.24 3.52 4.24
CA PRO A 93 -3.34 4.28 4.84
C PRO A 93 -3.21 4.49 6.35
N LYS A 94 -2.40 3.68 7.05
CA LYS A 94 -2.12 3.89 8.47
C LYS A 94 -1.22 5.11 8.67
N LEU A 95 -0.26 5.35 7.77
CA LEU A 95 0.57 6.54 7.80
C LEU A 95 -0.26 7.80 7.62
N ASP A 96 -1.24 7.79 6.69
CA ASP A 96 -2.18 8.90 6.52
C ASP A 96 -2.95 9.21 7.82
N ARG A 97 -3.42 8.15 8.51
CA ARG A 97 -4.13 8.30 9.79
C ARG A 97 -3.24 8.85 10.90
N ILE A 98 -1.97 8.44 10.93
CA ILE A 98 -0.98 8.97 11.88
C ILE A 98 -0.75 10.46 11.59
N GLN A 99 -0.62 10.84 10.31
CA GLN A 99 -0.46 12.23 9.92
C GLN A 99 -1.65 13.09 10.37
N GLU A 100 -2.89 12.63 10.17
CA GLU A 100 -4.09 13.32 10.65
C GLU A 100 -4.08 13.46 12.19
N LEU A 101 -3.66 12.41 12.90
CA LEU A 101 -3.57 12.46 14.37
C LEU A 101 -2.52 13.47 14.84
N ILE A 102 -1.38 13.56 14.16
CA ILE A 102 -0.32 14.54 14.46
C ILE A 102 -0.85 15.96 14.25
N GLU A 103 -1.48 16.24 13.11
CA GLU A 103 -2.04 17.57 12.81
C GLU A 103 -3.07 18.01 13.87
N ASN A 104 -3.96 17.10 14.27
CA ASN A 104 -4.94 17.36 15.32
C ASN A 104 -4.28 17.61 16.68
N SER A 105 -3.22 16.86 17.00
CA SER A 105 -2.45 17.02 18.23
C SER A 105 -1.75 18.38 18.27
N ASP A 106 -1.11 18.79 17.17
CA ASP A 106 -0.42 20.08 17.05
C ASP A 106 -1.39 21.25 17.24
N LEU A 107 -2.58 21.18 16.63
CA LEU A 107 -3.62 22.19 16.82
C LEU A 107 -4.08 22.28 18.28
N ALA A 108 -4.34 21.12 18.91
CA ALA A 108 -4.75 21.05 20.31
C ALA A 108 -3.65 21.59 21.25
N MET A 109 -2.39 21.22 21.01
CA MET A 109 -1.24 21.71 21.78
C MET A 109 -1.02 23.21 21.58
N GLY A 110 -1.18 23.72 20.36
CA GLY A 110 -1.10 25.16 20.07
C GLY A 110 -2.13 25.96 20.86
N GLY A 111 -3.40 25.49 20.86
CA GLY A 111 -4.47 26.10 21.66
C GLY A 111 -4.19 26.03 23.16
N ALA A 112 -3.70 24.90 23.66
CA ALA A 112 -3.33 24.75 25.08
C ALA A 112 -2.17 25.68 25.46
N LYS A 113 -1.15 25.78 24.61
CA LYS A 113 0.01 26.66 24.80
C LYS A 113 -0.41 28.13 24.88
N GLU A 114 -1.30 28.57 23.99
CA GLU A 114 -1.80 29.95 24.01
C GLU A 114 -2.56 30.26 25.30
N ARG A 115 -3.40 29.32 25.78
CA ARG A 115 -4.09 29.48 27.08
C ARG A 115 -3.12 29.57 28.24
N VAL A 116 -2.10 28.71 28.28
CA VAL A 116 -1.06 28.75 29.32
C VAL A 116 -0.28 30.07 29.26
N LYS A 117 0.07 30.55 28.05
CA LYS A 117 0.78 31.82 27.88
C LYS A 117 -0.02 33.01 28.44
N LYS A 118 -1.35 33.03 28.24
CA LYS A 118 -2.22 34.05 28.83
C LYS A 118 -2.21 33.98 30.36
N LEU A 119 -2.31 32.77 30.93
CA LEU A 119 -2.27 32.57 32.39
C LEU A 119 -0.92 32.92 33.04
N LEU A 120 0.18 32.87 32.29
CA LEU A 120 1.51 33.27 32.77
C LEU A 120 1.79 34.77 32.60
N ALA A 121 0.95 35.48 31.83
CA ALA A 121 1.10 36.90 31.54
C ALA A 121 0.23 37.80 32.44
N ASP A 122 -0.73 37.20 33.16
CA ASP A 122 -1.50 37.81 34.26
C ASP A 122 -0.77 37.61 35.60
#